data_AF-A0A512AIE5-F1
#
_entry.id   AF-A0A512AIE5-F1
#
_cell.length_a   1.000
_cell.length_b   1.000
_cell.length_c   1.000
_cell.angle_alpha   90.00
_cell.angle_beta   90.00
_cell.angle_gamma   90.00
#
_symmetry.space_group_name_H-M   'P 1'
#
loop_
_entity.id
_entity.type
_entity.pdbx_description
1 polymer ?
#
loop_
_entity_poly.entity_id
_entity_poly.type
_entity_poly.pdbx_seq_one_letter_code
_entity_poly.pdbx_strand_id
1 'polypeptide(L)'
;MRKGIAAGMGSEGRALPGHALDWRKRMSDTVAYSLLVYTSLQIFVTLRTLEGSAGSMLPMIALVVLVAGVIPMFRHFERRWEALSDLEASDPALRSDFRRDQLATWSVAIGLPFLLAAVFRLLVSLF
;
A
#
# COMPACT_ATOMS: atom_id res chain seq x y z
N MET A 1 -33.96 -48.66 21.36
CA MET A 1 -34.49 -47.86 20.23
C MET A 1 -33.85 -46.46 20.24
N ARG A 2 -32.65 -46.31 19.66
CA ARG A 2 -32.00 -45.00 19.46
C ARG A 2 -32.51 -44.45 18.12
N LYS A 3 -33.32 -43.38 18.15
CA LYS A 3 -33.67 -42.65 16.93
C LYS A 3 -32.42 -41.91 16.44
N GLY A 4 -32.08 -42.17 15.19
CA GLY A 4 -30.91 -41.61 14.51
C GLY A 4 -30.97 -40.08 14.43
N ILE A 5 -29.88 -39.46 14.87
CA ILE A 5 -29.55 -38.08 14.54
C ILE A 5 -28.92 -38.15 13.15
N ALA A 6 -29.72 -37.83 12.13
CA ALA A 6 -29.25 -37.58 10.77
C ALA A 6 -29.97 -36.34 10.24
N ALA A 7 -29.27 -35.65 9.35
CA ALA A 7 -29.74 -34.53 8.53
C ALA A 7 -29.76 -33.16 9.20
N GLY A 8 -28.55 -32.68 9.51
CA GLY A 8 -28.23 -31.26 9.65
C GLY A 8 -26.85 -30.93 9.10
N MET A 9 -26.35 -31.70 8.11
CA MET A 9 -25.21 -31.28 7.30
C MET A 9 -25.71 -30.18 6.36
N GLY A 10 -25.69 -28.95 6.86
CA GLY A 10 -25.62 -27.78 5.99
C GLY A 10 -24.40 -27.99 5.10
N SER A 11 -24.67 -28.24 3.83
CA SER A 11 -23.70 -28.21 2.75
C SER A 11 -23.17 -26.80 2.63
N GLU A 12 -22.26 -26.42 3.52
CA GLU A 12 -21.27 -25.40 3.23
C GLU A 12 -20.49 -25.94 2.04
N GLY A 13 -20.87 -25.50 0.85
CA GLY A 13 -20.06 -25.63 -0.33
C GLY A 13 -18.73 -24.94 -0.04
N ARG A 14 -17.78 -25.71 0.50
CA ARG A 14 -16.36 -25.38 0.40
C ARG A 14 -16.05 -25.39 -1.08
N ALA A 15 -16.26 -24.25 -1.72
CA ALA A 15 -15.52 -23.91 -2.91
C ALA A 15 -14.05 -24.12 -2.54
N LEU A 16 -13.46 -25.20 -3.06
CA LEU A 16 -12.05 -25.45 -2.92
C LEU A 16 -11.34 -24.18 -3.43
N PRO A 17 -10.45 -23.55 -2.65
CA PRO A 17 -9.78 -22.32 -3.06
C PRO A 17 -8.77 -22.67 -4.14
N GLY A 18 -9.25 -22.91 -5.35
CA GLY A 18 -8.47 -22.71 -6.55
C GLY A 18 -8.02 -21.26 -6.48
N HIS A 19 -6.71 -21.03 -6.53
CA HIS A 19 -6.09 -19.71 -6.57
C HIS A 19 -6.45 -19.05 -7.91
N ALA A 20 -7.73 -18.71 -8.09
CA ALA A 20 -8.19 -17.87 -9.18
C ALA A 20 -7.41 -16.57 -9.04
N LEU A 21 -6.62 -16.29 -10.06
CA LEU A 21 -5.79 -15.11 -10.10
C LEU A 21 -6.72 -13.90 -9.98
N ASP A 22 -6.49 -13.06 -8.97
CA ASP A 22 -7.27 -11.85 -8.74
C ASP A 22 -6.32 -10.66 -8.57
N TRP A 23 -6.19 -9.87 -9.64
CA TRP A 23 -5.32 -8.70 -9.64
C TRP A 23 -5.78 -7.61 -8.67
N ARG A 24 -7.10 -7.47 -8.43
CA ARG A 24 -7.65 -6.47 -7.49
C ARG A 24 -7.13 -6.73 -6.09
N LYS A 25 -7.30 -7.97 -5.63
CA LYS A 25 -6.83 -8.39 -4.31
C LYS A 25 -5.32 -8.23 -4.16
N ARG A 26 -4.54 -8.66 -5.16
CA ARG A 26 -3.07 -8.57 -5.12
C ARG A 26 -2.57 -7.11 -5.12
N MET A 27 -3.28 -6.20 -5.78
CA MET A 27 -2.93 -4.78 -5.77
C MET A 27 -3.22 -4.16 -4.40
N SER A 28 -4.38 -4.47 -3.81
CA SER A 28 -4.73 -4.03 -2.46
C SER A 28 -3.70 -4.51 -1.42
N ASP A 29 -3.32 -5.79 -1.48
CA ASP A 29 -2.26 -6.34 -0.63
C ASP A 29 -0.93 -5.59 -0.84
N THR A 30 -0.55 -5.33 -2.10
CA THR A 30 0.67 -4.56 -2.43
C THR A 30 0.65 -3.16 -1.82
N VAL A 31 -0.49 -2.45 -1.92
CA VAL A 31 -0.66 -1.12 -1.34
C VAL A 31 -0.57 -1.18 0.19
N ALA A 32 -1.22 -2.16 0.82
CA ALA A 32 -1.16 -2.34 2.27
C ALA A 32 0.28 -2.58 2.76
N TYR A 33 1.01 -3.50 2.14
CA TYR A 33 2.42 -3.75 2.47
C TYR A 33 3.30 -2.52 2.21
N SER A 34 3.05 -1.79 1.12
CA SER A 34 3.79 -0.58 0.78
C SER A 34 3.57 0.52 1.81
N LEU A 35 2.35 0.70 2.32
CA LEU A 35 2.04 1.65 3.39
C LEU A 35 2.74 1.29 4.71
N LEU A 36 2.80 0.00 5.05
CA LEU A 36 3.56 -0.47 6.21
C LEU A 36 5.04 -0.14 6.07
N VAL A 37 5.65 -0.47 4.94
CA VAL A 37 7.07 -0.19 4.69
C VAL A 37 7.35 1.31 4.67
N TYR A 38 6.51 2.09 3.97
CA TYR A 38 6.56 3.54 3.97
C TYR A 38 6.58 4.07 5.40
N THR A 39 5.64 3.65 6.23
CA THR A 39 5.51 4.15 7.60
C THR A 39 6.71 3.78 8.46
N SER A 40 7.16 2.52 8.40
CA SER A 40 8.35 2.09 9.15
C SER A 40 9.59 2.88 8.73
N LEU A 41 9.81 3.01 7.41
CA LEU A 41 10.95 3.75 6.88
C LEU A 41 10.86 5.24 7.21
N GLN A 42 9.68 5.83 7.07
CA GLN A 42 9.39 7.22 7.41
C GLN A 42 9.76 7.50 8.86
N ILE A 43 9.37 6.65 9.80
CA ILE A 43 9.71 6.81 11.22
C ILE A 43 11.22 6.76 11.42
N PHE A 44 11.92 5.74 10.92
CA PHE A 44 13.37 5.63 11.09
C PHE A 44 14.14 6.81 10.49
N VAL A 45 13.83 7.16 9.25
CA VAL A 45 14.48 8.28 8.55
C VAL A 45 14.20 9.60 9.26
N THR A 46 12.95 9.81 9.68
CA THR A 46 12.55 11.03 10.39
C THR A 46 13.21 11.12 11.77
N LEU A 47 13.23 10.04 12.56
CA LEU A 47 13.91 10.01 13.86
C LEU A 47 15.38 10.41 13.75
N ARG A 48 16.11 9.86 12.77
CA ARG A 48 17.52 10.18 12.51
C ARG A 48 17.72 11.64 12.07
N THR A 49 16.71 12.23 11.44
CA THR A 49 16.73 13.62 11.01
C THR A 49 16.48 14.58 12.18
N LEU A 50 15.63 14.19 13.13
CA LEU A 50 15.28 14.98 14.32
C LEU A 50 16.42 15.05 15.35
N GLU A 51 17.17 13.97 15.54
CA GLU A 51 18.34 13.93 16.44
C GLU A 51 19.35 15.05 16.15
N GLY A 52 19.41 15.55 14.91
CA GLY A 52 20.31 16.64 14.52
C GLY A 52 19.71 18.05 14.53
N SER A 53 18.40 18.23 14.80
CA SER A 53 17.69 19.47 14.39
C SER A 53 16.66 20.00 15.39
N ALA A 54 16.91 19.86 16.70
CA ALA A 54 16.00 20.02 17.85
C ALA A 54 15.17 21.34 18.03
N GLY A 55 14.96 22.18 17.02
CA GLY A 55 14.21 23.44 17.17
C GLY A 55 13.40 23.94 15.97
N SER A 56 13.29 23.21 14.84
CA SER A 56 12.62 23.74 13.63
C SER A 56 11.18 23.24 13.46
N MET A 57 10.25 24.15 13.08
CA MET A 57 8.87 23.82 12.66
C MET A 57 8.77 23.33 11.20
N LEU A 58 9.82 23.52 10.39
CA LEU A 58 9.87 23.11 8.98
C LEU A 58 9.55 21.61 8.75
N PRO A 59 10.03 20.64 9.58
CA PRO A 59 9.69 19.23 9.41
C PRO A 59 8.18 18.97 9.46
N MET A 60 7.46 19.66 10.34
CA MET A 60 6.02 19.43 10.54
C MET A 60 5.22 19.90 9.32
N ILE A 61 5.55 21.07 8.77
CA ILE A 61 4.88 21.60 7.57
C ILE A 61 5.20 20.72 6.35
N ALA A 62 6.47 20.33 6.19
CA ALA A 62 6.87 19.44 5.09
C ALA A 62 6.16 18.08 5.17
N LEU A 63 5.99 17.51 6.37
CA LEU A 63 5.25 16.28 6.58
C LEU A 63 3.77 16.41 6.21
N VAL A 64 3.12 17.52 6.58
CA VAL A 64 1.71 17.77 6.24
C VAL A 64 1.51 17.85 4.72
N VAL A 65 2.36 18.62 4.02
CA VAL A 65 2.30 18.73 2.55
C VAL A 65 2.56 17.39 1.88
N LEU A 66 3.54 16.62 2.38
CA LEU A 66 3.83 15.28 1.89
C LEU A 66 2.61 14.37 2.00
N VAL A 67 2.02 14.27 3.20
CA VAL A 67 0.85 13.41 3.46
C VAL A 67 -0.34 13.79 2.58
N ALA A 68 -0.58 15.10 2.39
CA ALA A 68 -1.63 15.59 1.51
C ALA A 68 -1.43 15.15 0.04
N GLY A 69 -0.19 14.95 -0.40
CA GLY A 69 0.15 14.40 -1.73
C GLY A 69 0.15 12.87 -1.80
N VAL A 70 0.51 12.18 -0.70
CA VAL A 70 0.53 10.72 -0.61
C VAL A 70 -0.86 10.13 -0.86
N ILE A 71 -1.89 10.64 -0.17
CA ILE A 71 -3.25 10.12 -0.23
C ILE A 71 -3.82 10.08 -1.67
N PRO A 72 -3.82 11.17 -2.45
CA PRO A 72 -4.35 11.14 -3.82
C PRO A 72 -3.55 10.23 -4.74
N MET A 73 -2.24 10.10 -4.51
CA MET A 73 -1.36 9.23 -5.27
C MET A 73 -1.73 7.75 -5.08
N PHE A 74 -1.82 7.28 -3.83
CA PHE A 74 -2.22 5.90 -3.54
C PHE A 74 -3.66 5.61 -3.99
N ARG A 75 -4.60 6.56 -3.80
CA ARG A 75 -5.97 6.42 -4.33
C ARG A 75 -6.04 6.35 -5.85
N HIS A 76 -5.10 6.96 -6.57
CA HIS A 76 -5.07 6.88 -8.03
C HIS A 76 -4.69 5.47 -8.49
N PHE A 77 -3.71 4.84 -7.84
CA PHE A 77 -3.31 3.47 -8.14
C PHE A 77 -4.44 2.47 -7.85
N GLU A 78 -5.12 2.59 -6.71
CA GLU A 78 -6.20 1.68 -6.30
C GLU A 78 -7.41 1.77 -7.24
N ARG A 79 -7.89 2.99 -7.56
CA ARG A 79 -9.07 3.21 -8.40
C ARG A 79 -9.01 2.55 -9.78
N ARG A 80 -7.81 2.47 -10.38
CA ARG A 80 -7.65 1.82 -11.69
C ARG A 80 -7.92 0.32 -11.62
N TRP A 81 -7.49 -0.34 -10.54
CA TRP A 81 -7.64 -1.78 -10.39
C TRP A 81 -9.02 -2.15 -9.86
N GLU A 82 -9.58 -1.36 -8.94
CA GLU A 82 -10.95 -1.56 -8.42
C GLU A 82 -12.03 -1.49 -9.51
N ALA A 83 -11.79 -0.75 -10.59
CA ALA A 83 -12.73 -0.61 -11.69
C ALA A 83 -12.82 -1.86 -12.61
N LEU A 84 -11.97 -2.87 -12.42
CA LEU A 84 -11.96 -4.09 -13.24
C LEU A 84 -13.14 -5.01 -12.91
N SER A 85 -13.77 -5.58 -13.93
CA SER A 85 -14.79 -6.63 -13.77
C SER A 85 -14.19 -7.98 -13.30
N ASP A 86 -15.04 -8.93 -12.89
CA ASP A 86 -14.61 -10.27 -12.42
C ASP A 86 -13.85 -11.08 -13.48
N LEU A 87 -14.20 -10.90 -14.75
CA LEU A 87 -13.50 -11.54 -15.86
C LEU A 87 -12.12 -10.90 -16.09
N GLU A 88 -12.05 -9.57 -16.07
CA GLU A 88 -10.80 -8.84 -16.29
C GLU A 88 -9.81 -9.01 -15.12
N ALA A 89 -10.30 -9.12 -13.89
CA ALA A 89 -9.45 -9.32 -12.72
C ALA A 89 -8.69 -10.65 -12.73
N SER A 90 -9.16 -11.61 -13.54
CA SER A 90 -8.51 -12.90 -13.76
C SER A 90 -7.68 -12.98 -15.04
N ASP A 91 -7.64 -11.91 -15.85
CA ASP A 91 -6.97 -11.91 -17.15
C ASP A 91 -5.43 -11.87 -17.00
N PRO A 92 -4.69 -12.90 -17.45
CA PRO A 92 -3.23 -12.91 -17.41
C PRO A 92 -2.56 -11.79 -18.21
N ALA A 93 -3.26 -11.18 -19.19
CA ALA A 93 -2.72 -10.11 -20.02
C ALA A 93 -2.39 -8.84 -19.21
N LEU A 94 -3.13 -8.57 -18.13
CA LEU A 94 -2.90 -7.43 -17.24
C LEU A 94 -1.64 -7.55 -16.37
N ARG A 95 -0.91 -8.67 -16.45
CA ARG A 95 0.30 -8.92 -15.64
C ARG A 95 1.38 -7.87 -15.84
N SER A 96 1.60 -7.40 -17.07
CA SER A 96 2.64 -6.40 -17.35
C SER A 96 2.31 -5.06 -16.70
N ASP A 97 1.04 -4.65 -16.76
CA ASP A 97 0.57 -3.40 -16.19
C ASP A 97 0.57 -3.48 -14.65
N PHE A 98 0.14 -4.62 -14.10
CA PHE A 98 0.24 -4.90 -12.66
C PHE A 98 1.67 -4.73 -12.14
N ARG A 99 2.66 -5.27 -12.86
CA ARG A 99 4.07 -5.15 -12.44
C ARG A 99 4.55 -3.72 -12.45
N ARG A 100 4.17 -2.92 -13.45
CA ARG A 100 4.53 -1.50 -13.51
C ARG A 100 3.95 -0.73 -12.33
N ASP A 101 2.70 -1.01 -11.98
CA ASP A 101 1.99 -0.32 -10.91
C ASP A 101 2.46 -0.74 -9.53
N GLN A 102 2.75 -2.02 -9.36
CA GLN A 102 3.40 -2.55 -8.18
C GLN A 102 4.77 -1.88 -7.99
N LEU A 103 5.59 -1.80 -9.04
CA LEU A 103 6.89 -1.12 -8.96
C LEU A 103 6.74 0.38 -8.66
N ALA A 104 5.76 1.06 -9.25
CA ALA A 104 5.49 2.46 -8.96
C ALA A 104 5.08 2.67 -7.49
N THR A 105 4.20 1.80 -6.97
CA THR A 105 3.73 1.84 -5.57
C THR A 105 4.90 1.64 -4.60
N TRP A 106 5.76 0.66 -4.86
CA TRP A 106 6.99 0.44 -4.08
C TRP A 106 7.97 1.60 -4.18
N SER A 107 8.15 2.16 -5.39
CA SER A 107 9.04 3.31 -5.61
C SER A 107 8.57 4.53 -4.82
N VAL A 108 7.25 4.77 -4.75
CA VAL A 108 6.66 5.86 -3.96
C VAL A 108 6.84 5.59 -2.47
N ALA A 109 6.52 4.38 -2.00
CA ALA A 109 6.64 4.02 -0.59
C ALA A 109 8.07 4.12 -0.04
N ILE A 110 9.07 3.72 -0.84
CA ILE A 110 10.48 3.82 -0.47
C ILE A 110 11.01 5.24 -0.72
N GLY A 111 10.65 5.85 -1.84
CA GLY A 111 11.21 7.12 -2.28
C GLY A 111 10.73 8.32 -1.46
N LEU A 112 9.46 8.36 -1.04
CA LEU A 112 8.90 9.49 -0.30
C LEU A 112 9.64 9.79 1.02
N PRO A 113 9.96 8.79 1.88
CA PRO A 113 10.74 9.03 3.09
C PRO A 113 12.10 9.67 2.83
N PHE A 114 12.83 9.19 1.84
CA PHE A 114 14.13 9.76 1.49
C PHE A 114 14.01 11.12 0.83
N LEU A 115 13.00 11.31 -0.04
CA LEU A 115 12.73 12.60 -0.66
C LEU A 115 12.45 13.67 0.40
N LEU A 116 11.63 13.34 1.41
CA LEU A 116 11.35 14.26 2.52
C LEU A 116 12.64 14.60 3.28
N ALA A 117 13.44 13.60 3.61
CA ALA A 117 14.71 13.82 4.31
C ALA A 117 15.69 14.67 3.48
N ALA A 118 15.75 14.46 2.17
CA ALA A 118 16.59 15.24 1.26
C ALA A 118 16.11 16.70 1.16
N VAL A 119 14.80 16.92 1.00
CA VAL A 119 14.20 18.27 1.02
C VAL A 119 14.48 18.96 2.35
N PHE A 120 14.34 18.26 3.46
CA PHE A 120 14.65 18.81 4.77
C PHE A 120 16.12 19.23 4.87
N ARG A 121 17.05 18.35 4.50
CA ARG A 121 18.48 18.64 4.50
C ARG A 121 18.83 19.83 3.60
N LEU A 122 18.20 19.93 2.43
CA LEU A 122 18.38 21.06 1.52
C LEU A 122 17.89 22.36 2.14
N LEU A 123 16.69 22.37 2.72
CA LEU A 123 16.15 23.55 3.39
C LEU A 123 17.03 23.99 4.55
N VAL A 124 17.48 23.06 5.40
CA VAL A 124 18.42 23.36 6.50
C VAL A 124 19.76 23.90 5.97
N SER A 125 20.23 23.44 4.81
CA SER A 125 21.48 23.99 4.24
C SER A 125 21.34 25.41 3.67
N LEU A 126 20.12 25.88 3.42
CA LEU A 126 19.84 27.20 2.86
C LEU A 126 19.63 28.30 3.92
N PHE A 127 19.44 27.93 5.20
CA PHE A 127 19.21 28.84 6.33
C PHE A 127 20.28 28.66 7.40
#